data_AF-A0A7X1NYZ4-F1
#
_entry.id   AF-A0A7X1NYZ4-F1
#
_cell.length_a   1.000
_cell.length_b   1.000
_cell.length_c   1.000
_cell.angle_alpha   90.00
_cell.angle_beta   90.00
_cell.angle_gamma   90.00
#
_symmetry.space_group_name_H-M   'P 1'
#
loop_
_entity.id
_entity.type
_entity.pdbx_description
1 polymer ?
#
loop_
_entity_poly.entity_id
_entity_poly.type
_entity_poly.pdbx_seq_one_letter_code
_entity_poly.pdbx_strand_id
1 'polypeptide(L)'
;MPAIRIPRSNFKVRFSGDASGAGRRNVPTFVRGDANAIAGSNFMFFDLSTGELTGLFVLDGDRKHGVTGKNIDVISLNGNGAVVFHDENSAYSQSSSLIWSMAAGPIIVRGGNFTDATWGKYSVDQLGPTVNRQRICLGLHSSGDYILAYRASINLTDLAGYMKSLGCTDAIAGDGGGSAQLYLEDRNTLFGSDARSVHVIPVALTSYSYISSIA
;
A
#
# COMPACT_ATOMS: atom_id res chain seq x y z
N MET A 1 11.83 10.36 -8.75
CA MET A 1 10.46 10.16 -8.21
C MET A 1 10.59 9.56 -6.82
N PRO A 2 9.74 9.95 -5.86
CA PRO A 2 10.02 9.74 -4.44
C PRO A 2 9.81 8.28 -4.03
N ALA A 3 10.75 7.79 -3.25
CA ALA A 3 10.52 6.71 -2.31
C ALA A 3 10.95 7.19 -0.93
N ILE A 4 10.29 6.69 0.11
CA ILE A 4 10.67 6.93 1.49
C ILE A 4 10.91 5.60 2.18
N ARG A 5 11.93 5.56 3.04
CA ARG A 5 12.17 4.45 3.95
C ARG A 5 11.59 4.79 5.30
N ILE A 6 10.70 3.94 5.80
CA ILE A 6 10.02 4.10 7.08
C ILE A 6 10.55 3.03 8.02
N PRO A 7 11.22 3.41 9.13
CA PRO A 7 11.60 2.46 10.16
C PRO A 7 10.39 1.64 10.61
N ARG A 8 10.58 0.33 10.83
CA ARG A 8 9.47 -0.56 11.25
C ARG A 8 8.70 -0.02 12.45
N SER A 9 9.38 0.58 13.43
CA SER A 9 8.79 1.17 14.63
C SER A 9 7.86 2.36 14.35
N ASN A 10 8.04 3.03 13.21
CA ASN A 10 7.33 4.25 12.85
C ASN A 10 6.23 4.03 11.81
N PHE A 11 6.15 2.82 11.25
CA PHE A 11 5.12 2.44 10.30
C PHE A 11 3.81 2.10 11.01
N LYS A 12 2.70 2.67 10.53
CA LYS A 12 1.35 2.26 10.90
C LYS A 12 0.47 2.14 9.66
N VAL A 13 -0.50 1.24 9.75
CA VAL A 13 -1.67 1.26 8.86
C VAL A 13 -2.74 2.08 9.57
N ARG A 14 -3.37 3.01 8.86
CA ARG A 14 -4.50 3.79 9.36
C ARG A 14 -5.63 3.81 8.35
N PHE A 15 -6.84 3.99 8.86
CA PHE A 15 -8.06 4.08 8.07
C PHE A 15 -8.57 5.52 8.09
N SER A 16 -8.83 6.09 6.92
CA SER A 16 -9.59 7.32 6.82
C SER A 16 -11.06 6.94 6.92
N GLY A 17 -11.63 7.10 8.12
CA GLY A 17 -13.04 6.85 8.39
C GLY A 17 -13.30 6.20 9.74
N ASP A 18 -14.59 6.10 10.06
CA ASP A 18 -15.06 5.35 11.21
C ASP A 18 -15.04 3.83 10.93
N ALA A 19 -15.37 3.04 11.95
CA ALA A 19 -15.22 1.60 11.87
C ALA A 19 -16.07 0.92 10.76
N SER A 20 -17.05 1.64 10.21
CA SER A 20 -17.96 1.25 9.12
C SER A 20 -17.45 1.47 7.69
N GLY A 21 -16.27 2.06 7.50
CA GLY A 21 -15.69 2.14 6.15
C GLY A 21 -16.07 3.39 5.34
N ALA A 22 -16.71 4.41 5.93
CA ALA A 22 -17.38 5.48 5.18
C ALA A 22 -16.55 6.77 4.93
N GLY A 23 -15.29 6.83 5.37
CA GLY A 23 -14.56 8.11 5.47
C GLY A 23 -13.52 8.40 4.39
N ARG A 24 -13.91 8.52 3.12
CA ARG A 24 -13.00 9.01 2.08
C ARG A 24 -12.32 10.34 2.48
N ARG A 25 -10.98 10.39 2.54
CA ARG A 25 -10.19 11.61 2.78
C ARG A 25 -9.09 11.78 1.73
N ASN A 26 -8.75 13.01 1.35
CA ASN A 26 -7.51 13.23 0.60
C ASN A 26 -6.30 12.94 1.52
N VAL A 27 -5.20 12.44 0.95
CA VAL A 27 -4.04 12.02 1.75
C VAL A 27 -3.47 13.15 2.63
N PRO A 28 -3.33 14.41 2.17
CA PRO A 28 -2.79 15.47 3.01
C PRO A 28 -3.61 15.77 4.28
N THR A 29 -4.94 15.87 4.16
CA THR A 29 -5.80 16.15 5.33
C THR A 29 -5.75 14.99 6.31
N PHE A 30 -5.75 13.76 5.80
CA PHE A 30 -5.66 12.58 6.66
C PHE A 30 -4.32 12.51 7.40
N VAL A 31 -3.21 12.70 6.69
CA VAL A 31 -1.87 12.61 7.29
C VAL A 31 -1.70 13.67 8.38
N ARG A 32 -2.10 14.93 8.13
CA ARG A 32 -1.99 16.03 9.10
C ARG A 32 -2.95 15.90 10.27
N GLY A 33 -4.22 15.67 9.98
CA GLY A 33 -5.30 15.74 10.98
C GLY A 33 -5.52 14.40 11.66
N ASP A 34 -6.04 13.45 10.89
CA ASP A 34 -6.60 12.20 11.43
C ASP A 34 -5.51 11.24 11.93
N ALA A 35 -4.38 11.15 11.22
CA ALA A 35 -3.29 10.24 11.53
C ALA A 35 -2.19 10.85 12.41
N ASN A 36 -2.11 12.19 12.45
CA ASN A 36 -1.00 12.94 13.05
C ASN A 36 0.37 12.34 12.66
N ALA A 37 0.56 12.16 11.35
CA ALA A 37 1.70 11.53 10.73
C ALA A 37 2.49 12.54 9.90
N ILE A 38 3.75 12.23 9.59
CA ILE A 38 4.62 13.10 8.80
C ILE A 38 4.74 12.68 7.33
N ALA A 39 4.27 11.48 6.99
CA ALA A 39 4.13 11.03 5.61
C ALA A 39 3.05 9.96 5.51
N GLY A 40 2.44 9.84 4.33
CA GLY A 40 1.50 8.77 4.05
C GLY A 40 1.11 8.68 2.58
N SER A 41 0.52 7.56 2.21
CA SER A 41 0.07 7.28 0.84
C SER A 41 -1.22 6.50 0.86
N ASN A 42 -2.05 6.61 -0.17
CA ASN A 42 -3.13 5.64 -0.39
C ASN A 42 -2.55 4.24 -0.63
N PHE A 43 -3.35 3.19 -0.42
CA PHE A 43 -2.89 1.83 -0.69
C PHE A 43 -3.96 0.84 -1.16
N MET A 44 -5.01 0.63 -0.37
CA MET A 44 -6.02 -0.38 -0.72
C MET A 44 -6.95 0.10 -1.85
N PHE A 45 -7.41 -0.85 -2.67
CA PHE A 45 -8.49 -0.60 -3.63
C PHE A 45 -9.84 -0.49 -2.93
N PHE A 46 -10.78 0.20 -3.58
CA PHE A 46 -12.14 0.37 -3.10
C PHE A 46 -13.10 0.54 -4.29
N ASP A 47 -14.36 0.24 -4.05
CA ASP A 47 -15.43 0.49 -5.03
C ASP A 47 -15.70 2.00 -5.14
N LEU A 48 -15.63 2.54 -6.36
CA LEU A 48 -15.81 3.97 -6.60
C LEU A 48 -17.24 4.45 -6.34
N SER A 49 -18.24 3.57 -6.47
CA SER A 49 -19.65 3.90 -6.25
C SER A 49 -20.05 3.84 -4.77
N THR A 50 -19.65 2.80 -4.04
CA THR A 50 -20.06 2.59 -2.64
C THR A 50 -19.04 3.10 -1.63
N GLY A 51 -17.76 3.18 -2.03
CA GLY A 51 -16.67 3.44 -1.10
C GLY A 51 -16.20 2.22 -0.32
N GLU A 52 -16.83 1.06 -0.50
CA GLU A 52 -16.43 -0.16 0.20
C GLU A 52 -15.00 -0.57 -0.21
N LEU A 53 -14.17 -0.94 0.76
CA LEU A 53 -12.83 -1.47 0.49
C LEU A 53 -12.91 -2.78 -0.31
N THR A 54 -11.82 -3.16 -0.95
CA THR A 54 -11.67 -4.48 -1.57
C THR A 54 -10.81 -5.39 -0.72
N GLY A 55 -11.22 -6.64 -0.54
CA GLY A 55 -10.46 -7.70 0.12
C GLY A 55 -10.42 -7.60 1.65
N LEU A 56 -9.52 -8.40 2.25
CA LEU A 56 -9.32 -8.44 3.70
C LEU A 56 -8.60 -7.17 4.17
N PHE A 57 -9.11 -6.59 5.25
CA PHE A 57 -8.33 -5.65 6.05
C PHE A 57 -8.47 -5.95 7.53
N VAL A 58 -7.37 -5.82 8.24
CA VAL A 58 -7.31 -5.99 9.69
C VAL A 58 -6.63 -4.74 10.22
N LEU A 59 -7.15 -4.19 11.31
CA LEU A 59 -6.56 -3.05 11.98
C LEU A 59 -6.59 -3.29 13.49
N ASP A 60 -5.42 -3.23 14.13
CA ASP A 60 -5.27 -3.45 15.56
C ASP A 60 -5.90 -4.77 16.05
N GLY A 61 -5.84 -5.82 15.22
CA GLY A 61 -6.43 -7.13 15.47
C GLY A 61 -7.92 -7.25 15.12
N ASP A 62 -8.61 -6.14 14.88
CA ASP A 62 -10.02 -6.14 14.51
C ASP A 62 -10.15 -6.45 13.01
N ARG A 63 -10.74 -7.63 12.73
CA ARG A 63 -11.02 -8.05 11.37
C ARG A 63 -12.19 -7.26 10.81
N LYS A 64 -11.97 -6.72 9.61
CA LYS A 64 -13.00 -6.12 8.79
C LYS A 64 -12.89 -6.68 7.38
N HIS A 65 -13.97 -6.59 6.62
CA HIS A 65 -14.00 -7.12 5.26
C HIS A 65 -14.58 -6.07 4.34
N GLY A 66 -13.93 -5.91 3.20
CA GLY A 66 -14.51 -5.27 2.04
C GLY A 66 -15.10 -6.31 1.09
N VAL A 67 -15.28 -5.93 -0.16
CA VAL A 67 -15.73 -6.82 -1.24
C VAL A 67 -14.72 -7.96 -1.43
N THR A 68 -15.15 -9.20 -1.21
CA THR A 68 -14.30 -10.41 -1.25
C THR A 68 -14.36 -11.14 -2.60
N GLY A 69 -13.50 -12.14 -2.78
CA GLY A 69 -13.52 -13.01 -3.98
C GLY A 69 -12.95 -12.32 -5.22
N LYS A 70 -12.08 -11.33 -5.00
CA LYS A 70 -11.39 -10.60 -6.08
C LYS A 70 -10.04 -11.23 -6.43
N ASN A 71 -9.67 -12.32 -5.75
CA ASN A 71 -8.40 -13.03 -5.86
C ASN A 71 -7.21 -12.11 -5.58
N ILE A 72 -7.39 -11.12 -4.71
CA ILE A 72 -6.46 -10.01 -4.51
C ILE A 72 -5.31 -10.38 -3.57
N ASP A 73 -4.11 -9.83 -3.82
CA ASP A 73 -2.98 -10.07 -2.93
C ASP A 73 -3.11 -9.24 -1.65
N VAL A 74 -2.41 -9.67 -0.60
CA VAL A 74 -2.52 -9.05 0.72
C VAL A 74 -1.14 -8.92 1.34
N ILE A 75 -0.88 -7.79 1.98
CA ILE A 75 0.25 -7.60 2.90
C ILE A 75 -0.28 -7.51 4.33
N SER A 76 0.34 -8.25 5.25
CA SER A 76 -0.10 -8.32 6.64
C SER A 76 1.07 -8.30 7.62
N LEU A 77 0.80 -7.89 8.86
CA LEU A 77 1.64 -8.15 10.01
C LEU A 77 0.94 -9.20 10.88
N ASN A 78 1.60 -10.31 11.17
CA ASN A 78 1.06 -11.34 12.06
C ASN A 78 1.43 -11.08 13.53
N GLY A 79 0.79 -11.83 14.43
CA GLY A 79 0.98 -11.74 15.89
C GLY A 79 2.39 -12.10 16.37
N ASN A 80 3.18 -12.79 15.53
CA ASN A 80 4.59 -13.08 15.78
C ASN A 80 5.51 -11.93 15.35
N GLY A 81 4.94 -10.82 14.85
CA GLY A 81 5.69 -9.67 14.38
C GLY A 81 6.33 -9.85 13.02
N ALA A 82 5.94 -10.85 12.22
CA ALA A 82 6.43 -11.05 10.86
C ALA A 82 5.52 -10.37 9.82
N VAL A 83 6.14 -9.78 8.78
CA VAL A 83 5.41 -9.26 7.63
C VAL A 83 5.24 -10.38 6.62
N VAL A 84 4.01 -10.62 6.21
CA VAL A 84 3.65 -11.70 5.28
C VAL A 84 2.97 -11.10 4.06
N PHE A 85 3.30 -11.63 2.89
CA PHE A 85 2.68 -11.30 1.63
C PHE A 85 2.11 -12.59 1.04
N HIS A 86 0.80 -12.62 0.83
CA HIS A 86 0.07 -13.84 0.50
C HIS A 86 -1.19 -13.52 -0.32
N ASP A 87 -1.81 -14.55 -0.89
CA ASP A 87 -3.09 -14.42 -1.58
C ASP A 87 -4.25 -14.19 -0.60
N GLU A 88 -5.39 -13.76 -1.13
CA GLU A 88 -6.62 -13.48 -0.39
C GLU A 88 -7.04 -14.64 0.54
N ASN A 89 -7.05 -15.88 0.05
CA ASN A 89 -7.55 -17.04 0.81
C ASN A 89 -6.62 -17.37 1.97
N SER A 90 -5.31 -17.36 1.72
CA SER A 90 -4.28 -17.52 2.74
C SER A 90 -4.42 -16.45 3.82
N ALA A 91 -4.63 -15.18 3.44
CA ALA A 91 -4.84 -14.10 4.39
C ALA A 91 -6.10 -14.31 5.24
N TYR A 92 -7.21 -14.73 4.64
CA TYR A 92 -8.45 -15.01 5.36
C TYR A 92 -8.31 -16.15 6.37
N SER A 93 -7.66 -17.25 5.98
CA SER A 93 -7.44 -18.40 6.87
C SER A 93 -6.60 -18.06 8.10
N GLN A 94 -5.69 -17.07 7.98
CA GLN A 94 -4.81 -16.63 9.05
C GLN A 94 -5.33 -15.37 9.78
N SER A 95 -6.50 -14.86 9.39
CA SER A 95 -6.97 -13.52 9.78
C SER A 95 -7.05 -13.26 11.29
N SER A 96 -7.34 -14.29 12.10
CA SER A 96 -7.40 -14.18 13.57
C SER A 96 -6.04 -13.94 14.23
N SER A 97 -4.94 -14.18 13.50
CA SER A 97 -3.57 -13.98 13.99
C SER A 97 -2.94 -12.69 13.48
N LEU A 98 -3.66 -11.88 12.70
CA LEU A 98 -3.12 -10.67 12.09
C LEU A 98 -3.29 -9.46 12.99
N ILE A 99 -2.25 -8.63 13.11
CA ILE A 99 -2.30 -7.33 13.78
C ILE A 99 -2.85 -6.28 12.82
N TRP A 100 -2.36 -6.29 11.58
CA TRP A 100 -2.96 -5.51 10.50
C TRP A 100 -2.83 -6.24 9.17
N SER A 101 -3.69 -5.87 8.23
CA SER A 101 -3.71 -6.42 6.89
C SER A 101 -4.26 -5.40 5.91
N MET A 102 -3.67 -5.33 4.72
CA MET A 102 -4.13 -4.50 3.61
C MET A 102 -4.16 -5.32 2.33
N ALA A 103 -5.35 -5.48 1.75
CA ALA A 103 -5.50 -6.07 0.42
C ALA A 103 -5.16 -5.04 -0.67
N ALA A 104 -4.29 -5.44 -1.58
CA ALA A 104 -3.76 -4.61 -2.66
C ALA A 104 -3.26 -5.54 -3.78
N GLY A 105 -2.39 -5.07 -4.66
CA GLY A 105 -1.68 -5.96 -5.57
C GLY A 105 -1.55 -5.42 -6.98
N PRO A 106 -0.73 -6.13 -7.78
CA PRO A 106 -0.10 -7.42 -7.45
C PRO A 106 1.11 -7.36 -6.52
N ILE A 107 1.44 -8.48 -5.89
CA ILE A 107 2.80 -8.76 -5.44
C ILE A 107 3.69 -8.78 -6.69
N ILE A 108 4.72 -7.95 -6.68
CA ILE A 108 5.63 -7.76 -7.82
C ILE A 108 7.07 -8.16 -7.51
N VAL A 109 7.40 -8.30 -6.22
CA VAL A 109 8.69 -8.84 -5.76
C VAL A 109 8.44 -9.87 -4.66
N ARG A 110 9.07 -11.03 -4.76
CA ARG A 110 9.06 -12.11 -3.76
C ARG A 110 10.47 -12.66 -3.57
N GLY A 111 10.97 -12.67 -2.34
CA GLY A 111 12.30 -13.20 -2.02
C GLY A 111 13.43 -12.58 -2.84
N GLY A 112 13.35 -11.28 -3.13
CA GLY A 112 14.31 -10.53 -3.94
C GLY A 112 14.16 -10.69 -5.46
N ASN A 113 13.21 -11.51 -5.91
CA ASN A 113 12.99 -11.79 -7.33
C ASN A 113 11.72 -11.10 -7.83
N PHE A 114 11.76 -10.69 -9.10
CA PHE A 114 10.57 -10.26 -9.81
C PHE A 114 9.57 -11.42 -9.88
N THR A 115 8.28 -11.13 -9.76
CA THR A 115 7.23 -12.11 -10.00
C THR A 115 6.03 -11.45 -10.69
N ASP A 116 5.49 -12.17 -11.67
CA ASP A 116 4.24 -11.90 -12.38
C ASP A 116 3.17 -12.95 -12.05
N ALA A 117 3.43 -13.81 -11.05
CA ALA A 117 2.61 -14.98 -10.76
C ALA A 117 1.15 -14.64 -10.44
N THR A 118 0.84 -13.38 -10.12
CA THR A 118 -0.50 -12.90 -9.80
C THR A 118 -1.07 -11.93 -10.83
N TRP A 119 -0.37 -11.70 -11.95
CA TRP A 119 -0.85 -10.84 -13.03
C TRP A 119 -2.06 -11.46 -13.74
N GLY A 120 -3.06 -10.63 -14.04
CA GLY A 120 -4.29 -11.07 -14.68
C GLY A 120 -5.23 -11.89 -13.78
N LYS A 121 -4.87 -12.17 -12.53
CA LYS A 121 -5.74 -12.88 -11.57
C LYS A 121 -6.82 -11.99 -10.96
N TYR A 122 -6.61 -10.68 -10.95
CA TYR A 122 -7.53 -9.74 -10.32
C TYR A 122 -8.61 -9.29 -11.28
N SER A 123 -9.86 -9.48 -10.88
CA SER A 123 -11.00 -8.89 -11.58
C SER A 123 -11.04 -7.35 -11.49
N VAL A 124 -10.19 -6.75 -10.64
CA VAL A 124 -10.10 -5.30 -10.44
C VAL A 124 -9.00 -4.62 -11.28
N ASP A 125 -8.05 -5.37 -11.85
CA ASP A 125 -7.00 -4.78 -12.71
C ASP A 125 -7.46 -4.71 -14.17
N GLN A 126 -8.13 -3.61 -14.53
CA GLN A 126 -8.72 -3.43 -15.86
C GLN A 126 -7.71 -3.01 -16.94
N LEU A 127 -6.52 -2.53 -16.55
CA LEU A 127 -5.53 -1.96 -17.48
C LEU A 127 -4.29 -2.86 -17.65
N GLY A 128 -4.13 -3.85 -16.79
CA GLY A 128 -3.07 -4.83 -16.89
C GLY A 128 -1.68 -4.34 -16.46
N PRO A 129 -0.67 -5.22 -16.57
CA PRO A 129 0.65 -5.02 -15.97
C PRO A 129 1.60 -4.15 -16.80
N THR A 130 1.40 -4.05 -18.11
CA THR A 130 2.30 -3.37 -19.06
C THR A 130 2.01 -1.88 -19.23
N VAL A 131 0.87 -1.40 -18.74
CA VAL A 131 0.46 0.00 -18.88
C VAL A 131 1.19 0.89 -17.87
N ASN A 132 1.89 1.89 -18.40
CA ASN A 132 2.45 2.99 -17.63
C ASN A 132 1.32 3.83 -17.04
N ARG A 133 1.33 3.97 -15.71
CA ARG A 133 0.41 4.86 -14.97
C ARG A 133 1.05 5.30 -13.67
N GLN A 134 0.35 6.16 -12.94
CA GLN A 134 0.71 6.47 -11.57
C GLN A 134 0.59 5.20 -10.70
N ARG A 135 1.60 4.92 -9.88
CA ARG A 135 1.65 3.72 -9.03
C ARG A 135 2.13 4.08 -7.64
N ILE A 136 1.51 3.44 -6.64
CA ILE A 136 2.06 3.31 -5.30
C ILE A 136 2.59 1.88 -5.12
N CYS A 137 3.65 1.73 -4.35
CA CYS A 137 4.14 0.43 -3.92
C CYS A 137 4.62 0.46 -2.48
N LEU A 138 4.34 -0.61 -1.75
CA LEU A 138 4.88 -0.87 -0.43
C LEU A 138 5.78 -2.10 -0.50
N GLY A 139 7.02 -1.95 -0.05
CA GLY A 139 7.99 -3.03 0.01
C GLY A 139 8.55 -3.24 1.41
N LEU A 140 9.01 -4.47 1.67
CA LEU A 140 9.81 -4.83 2.82
C LEU A 140 11.29 -4.80 2.40
N HIS A 141 12.06 -3.92 3.01
CA HIS A 141 13.51 -3.85 2.84
C HIS A 141 14.19 -5.01 3.58
N SER A 142 15.36 -5.44 3.11
CA SER A 142 16.16 -6.50 3.77
C SER A 142 16.54 -6.22 5.22
N SER A 143 16.49 -4.95 5.65
CA SER A 143 16.69 -4.54 7.05
C SER A 143 15.45 -4.69 7.94
N GLY A 144 14.29 -5.06 7.38
CA GLY A 144 13.00 -5.10 8.08
C GLY A 144 12.20 -3.78 8.07
N ASP A 145 12.74 -2.73 7.45
CA ASP A 145 12.05 -1.45 7.25
C ASP A 145 11.08 -1.50 6.06
N TYR A 146 10.17 -0.53 5.99
CA TYR A 146 9.25 -0.39 4.87
C TYR A 146 9.76 0.62 3.86
N ILE A 147 9.57 0.34 2.57
CA ILE A 147 9.76 1.28 1.47
C ILE A 147 8.39 1.63 0.90
N LEU A 148 8.04 2.91 0.97
CA LEU A 148 6.82 3.43 0.34
C LEU A 148 7.23 4.28 -0.86
N ALA A 149 6.80 3.88 -2.05
CA ALA A 149 7.21 4.48 -3.31
C ALA A 149 6.02 5.02 -4.10
N TYR A 150 6.19 6.21 -4.68
CA TYR A 150 5.30 6.77 -5.70
C TYR A 150 6.04 6.95 -7.01
N ARG A 151 5.40 6.55 -8.11
CA ARG A 151 5.87 6.78 -9.48
C ARG A 151 4.75 7.37 -10.32
N ALA A 152 5.01 8.48 -11.01
CA ALA A 152 4.00 9.16 -11.81
C ALA A 152 3.66 8.43 -13.12
N SER A 153 4.60 7.63 -13.65
CA SER A 153 4.42 6.85 -14.86
C SER A 153 5.39 5.66 -14.85
N ILE A 154 4.86 4.47 -14.57
CA ILE A 154 5.64 3.21 -14.60
C ILE A 154 4.70 2.01 -14.79
N ASN A 155 5.17 0.97 -15.49
CA ASN A 155 4.51 -0.33 -15.56
C ASN A 155 4.92 -1.20 -14.35
N LEU A 156 4.30 -2.37 -14.19
CA LEU A 156 4.57 -3.23 -13.03
C LEU A 156 5.94 -3.91 -13.08
N THR A 157 6.45 -4.24 -14.26
CA THR A 157 7.80 -4.81 -14.44
C THR A 157 8.87 -3.84 -13.95
N ASP A 158 8.83 -2.60 -14.44
CA ASP A 158 9.80 -1.58 -14.11
C ASP A 158 9.67 -1.13 -12.65
N LEU A 159 8.44 -1.13 -12.12
CA LEU A 159 8.19 -0.88 -10.70
C LEU A 159 8.84 -1.96 -9.83
N ALA A 160 8.75 -3.23 -10.22
CA ALA A 160 9.42 -4.31 -9.50
C ALA A 160 10.94 -4.16 -9.53
N GLY A 161 11.50 -3.85 -10.71
CA GLY A 161 12.93 -3.54 -10.86
C GLY A 161 13.37 -2.38 -9.97
N TYR A 162 12.56 -1.32 -9.91
CA TYR A 162 12.80 -0.20 -9.01
C TYR A 162 12.76 -0.60 -7.53
N MET A 163 11.75 -1.33 -7.07
CA MET A 163 11.66 -1.77 -5.67
C MET A 163 12.83 -2.68 -5.29
N LYS A 164 13.27 -3.56 -6.21
CA LYS A 164 14.49 -4.37 -6.02
C LYS A 164 15.74 -3.49 -5.87
N SER A 165 15.89 -2.47 -6.71
CA SER A 165 17.03 -1.54 -6.61
C SER A 165 17.06 -0.76 -5.30
N LEU A 166 15.90 -0.60 -4.64
CA LEU A 166 15.77 -0.01 -3.32
C LEU A 166 16.05 -1.00 -2.17
N GLY A 167 16.41 -2.25 -2.48
CA GLY A 167 16.75 -3.29 -1.50
C GLY A 167 15.55 -4.06 -0.95
N CYS A 168 14.38 -3.99 -1.61
CA CYS A 168 13.21 -4.75 -1.17
C CYS A 168 13.35 -6.24 -1.47
N THR A 169 13.10 -7.06 -0.45
CA THR A 169 12.94 -8.52 -0.60
C THR A 169 11.55 -8.86 -1.11
N ASP A 170 10.56 -8.07 -0.74
CA ASP A 170 9.17 -8.30 -1.07
C ASP A 170 8.48 -6.97 -1.35
N ALA A 171 7.59 -6.92 -2.33
CA ALA A 171 6.88 -5.70 -2.66
C ALA A 171 5.51 -5.99 -3.30
N ILE A 172 4.54 -5.14 -2.97
CA ILE A 172 3.16 -5.21 -3.45
C ILE A 172 2.73 -3.83 -3.96
N ALA A 173 2.15 -3.79 -5.16
CA ALA A 173 1.60 -2.58 -5.75
C ALA A 173 0.29 -2.20 -5.03
N GLY A 174 0.09 -0.91 -4.80
CA GLY A 174 -1.16 -0.36 -4.25
C GLY A 174 -2.08 0.16 -5.35
N ASP A 175 -3.21 0.73 -4.92
CA ASP A 175 -4.14 1.44 -5.79
C ASP A 175 -3.44 2.58 -6.54
N GLY A 176 -3.53 2.50 -7.86
CA GLY A 176 -2.79 3.32 -8.80
C GLY A 176 -3.65 4.36 -9.51
N GLY A 177 -3.18 4.82 -10.66
CA GLY A 177 -3.88 5.82 -11.45
C GLY A 177 -4.17 7.09 -10.63
N GLY A 178 -5.33 7.70 -10.86
CA GLY A 178 -5.70 8.94 -10.18
C GLY A 178 -5.81 8.85 -8.65
N SER A 179 -5.82 7.64 -8.06
CA SER A 179 -5.78 7.46 -6.61
C SER A 179 -4.37 7.60 -6.03
N ALA A 180 -3.33 7.33 -6.84
CA ALA A 180 -1.95 7.28 -6.38
C ALA A 180 -1.49 8.64 -5.86
N GLN A 181 -1.25 8.70 -4.56
CA GLN A 181 -0.87 9.89 -3.82
C GLN A 181 0.17 9.53 -2.76
N LEU A 182 1.28 10.27 -2.71
CA LEU A 182 2.22 10.24 -1.58
C LEU A 182 2.37 11.65 -1.05
N TYR A 183 2.14 11.83 0.23
CA TYR A 183 2.23 13.13 0.89
C TYR A 183 3.34 13.13 1.94
N LEU A 184 4.14 14.19 1.97
CA LEU A 184 5.26 14.41 2.88
C LEU A 184 5.03 15.74 3.62
N GLU A 185 4.72 15.69 4.92
CA GLU A 185 4.32 16.84 5.73
C GLU A 185 5.46 17.82 5.97
N ASP A 186 6.62 17.31 6.35
CA ASP A 186 7.85 18.07 6.58
C ASP A 186 8.31 18.86 5.35
N ARG A 187 7.87 18.45 4.16
CA ARG A 187 8.15 19.09 2.87
C ARG A 187 6.94 19.83 2.29
N ASN A 188 5.79 19.77 2.95
CA ASN A 188 4.50 20.25 2.42
C ASN A 188 4.30 19.84 0.95
N THR A 189 4.62 18.59 0.61
CA THR A 189 4.69 18.13 -0.78
C THR A 189 3.75 16.96 -1.00
N LEU A 190 2.83 17.12 -1.96
CA LEU A 190 1.99 16.05 -2.48
C LEU A 190 2.51 15.60 -3.86
N PHE A 191 2.75 14.31 -4.00
CA PHE A 191 2.95 13.65 -5.28
C PHE A 191 1.66 12.95 -5.69
N GLY A 192 1.17 13.20 -6.89
CA GLY A 192 -0.16 12.78 -7.33
C GLY A 192 -1.13 13.96 -7.40
N SER A 193 -2.41 13.68 -7.64
CA SER A 193 -3.47 14.69 -7.63
C SER A 193 -4.17 14.70 -6.27
N ASP A 194 -4.48 15.89 -5.75
CA ASP A 194 -5.29 16.10 -4.56
C ASP A 194 -6.81 15.92 -4.79
N ALA A 195 -7.23 15.74 -6.05
CA ALA A 195 -8.63 15.71 -6.46
C ALA A 195 -9.38 14.41 -6.08
N ARG A 196 -8.71 13.44 -5.43
CA ARG A 196 -9.33 12.16 -5.05
C ARG A 196 -9.13 11.82 -3.58
N SER A 197 -10.18 11.27 -3.00
CA SER A 197 -10.20 10.78 -1.64
C SER A 197 -9.96 9.27 -1.60
N VAL A 198 -9.22 8.82 -0.59
CA VAL A 198 -8.75 7.44 -0.41
C VAL A 198 -9.20 6.94 0.97
N HIS A 199 -8.93 5.66 1.27
CA HIS A 199 -9.51 4.96 2.43
C HIS A 199 -8.52 4.37 3.42
N VAL A 200 -7.44 3.73 2.94
CA VAL A 200 -6.44 3.08 3.82
C VAL A 200 -5.07 3.56 3.43
N ILE A 201 -4.33 4.02 4.44
CA ILE A 201 -3.11 4.78 4.25
C ILE A 201 -2.00 4.16 5.14
N PRO A 202 -0.95 3.54 4.56
CA PRO A 202 0.33 3.39 5.23
C PRO A 202 0.91 4.77 5.57
N VAL A 203 1.24 4.97 6.84
CA VAL A 203 1.76 6.23 7.35
C VAL A 203 3.08 6.05 8.10
N ALA A 204 3.93 7.09 8.05
CA ALA A 204 5.08 7.26 8.93
C ALA A 204 4.72 8.26 10.02
N LEU A 205 4.76 7.84 11.28
CA LEU A 205 4.31 8.70 12.39
C LEU A 205 5.28 9.84 12.70
N THR A 206 6.58 9.55 12.82
CA THR A 206 7.55 10.48 13.43
C THR A 206 8.82 10.70 12.62
N SER A 207 9.28 9.71 11.84
CA SER A 207 10.42 9.89 10.94
C SER A 207 10.34 8.95 9.74
N TYR A 208 10.91 9.42 8.63
CA TYR A 208 11.21 8.63 7.45
C TYR A 208 12.53 9.16 6.85
N SER A 209 13.22 8.33 6.06
CA SER A 209 14.35 8.77 5.25
C SER A 209 13.90 8.94 3.81
N TYR A 210 14.05 10.15 3.27
CA TYR A 210 13.78 10.40 1.85
C TYR A 210 14.85 9.73 0.99
N ILE A 211 14.43 8.93 0.02
CA ILE A 211 15.34 8.32 -0.95
C ILE A 211 15.32 9.21 -2.19
N SER A 212 16.22 10.19 -2.22
CA SER A 212 16.48 10.97 -3.42
C SER A 212 17.15 10.08 -4.46
N SER A 213 16.35 9.64 -5.44
CA SER A 213 16.73 8.95 -6.68
C SER A 213 18.11 8.28 -6.68
N ILE A 214 18.14 6.95 -6.65
CA ILE A 214 19.10 6.24 -7.50
C ILE A 214 18.69 6.58 -8.94
N ALA A 215 19.66 7.06 -9.71
CA ALA A 215 19.52 7.43 -11.13
C ALA A 215 18.94 6.29 -11.96
#